data_AF-A0AAW0M9L4-F1
#
_entry.id   AF-A0AAW0M9L4-F1
#
_cell.length_a   1.000
_cell.length_b   1.000
_cell.length_c   1.000
_cell.angle_alpha   90.00
_cell.angle_beta   90.00
_cell.angle_gamma   90.00
#
_symmetry.space_group_name_H-M   'P 1'
#
loop_
_entity.id
_entity.type
_entity.pdbx_description
1 polymer ?
#
loop_
_entity_poly.entity_id
_entity_poly.type
_entity_poly.pdbx_seq_one_letter_code
_entity_poly.pdbx_strand_id
1 'polypeptide(L)'
;MMLPPDLLDLDGVCCTELAVFKGSLAVFIYTDDLSDVFCHIWVMEEYGVAESWIEKYMVPMILNSHFYCNGCTDNGELLIKTATGLVSIDPESRNQNILAIEDADWVGCTANSMESLILLDGGK
;
A
#
# COMPACT_ATOMS: atom_id res chain seq x y z
N MET A 1 -0.71 16.82 -2.55
CA MET A 1 -1.04 15.56 -1.86
C MET A 1 -0.40 15.63 -0.49
N MET A 2 -1.17 15.42 0.58
CA MET A 2 -0.67 15.47 1.96
C MET A 2 -0.32 14.04 2.37
N LEU A 3 0.96 13.78 2.64
CA LEU A 3 1.44 12.48 3.11
C LEU A 3 1.16 12.32 4.63
N PRO A 4 1.10 11.08 5.14
CA PRO A 4 1.00 10.82 6.58
C PRO A 4 2.12 11.54 7.35
N PRO A 5 1.83 12.18 8.50
CA PRO A 5 2.82 12.95 9.27
C PRO A 5 4.08 12.17 9.67
N ASP A 6 4.02 10.85 9.76
CA ASP A 6 5.07 10.00 10.34
C ASP A 6 5.94 9.28 9.30
N LEU A 7 5.71 9.52 8.00
CA LEU A 7 6.38 8.81 6.91
C LEU A 7 7.90 9.06 6.85
N LEU A 8 8.38 10.16 7.46
CA LEU A 8 9.79 10.55 7.51
C LEU A 8 10.54 10.02 8.74
N ASP A 9 9.83 9.53 9.75
CA ASP A 9 10.41 9.04 11.00
C ASP A 9 10.62 7.51 11.00
N LEU A 10 10.07 6.80 10.01
CA LEU A 10 10.35 5.38 9.79
C LEU A 10 11.77 5.21 9.22
N ASP A 11 12.63 4.51 9.95
CA ASP A 11 13.97 4.14 9.48
C ASP A 11 13.88 2.93 8.52
N GLY A 12 14.82 2.83 7.57
CA GLY A 12 14.87 1.69 6.65
C GLY A 12 13.75 1.65 5.58
N VAL A 13 13.08 2.76 5.28
CA VAL A 13 12.04 2.82 4.22
C VAL A 13 12.65 2.47 2.85
N CYS A 14 12.16 1.39 2.25
CA CYS A 14 12.58 0.93 0.93
C CYS A 14 11.73 1.51 -0.20
N CYS A 15 10.41 1.54 0.00
CA CYS A 15 9.48 2.03 -1.01
C CYS A 15 8.15 2.45 -0.38
N THR A 16 7.43 3.32 -1.08
CA THR A 16 6.09 3.76 -0.71
C THR A 16 5.17 3.67 -1.92
N GLU A 17 3.93 3.23 -1.68
CA GLU A 17 2.90 3.11 -2.72
C GLU A 17 1.61 3.75 -2.22
N LEU A 18 0.97 4.54 -3.07
CA LEU A 18 -0.34 5.12 -2.80
C LEU A 18 -1.39 4.34 -3.60
N ALA A 19 -2.40 3.82 -2.92
CA ALA A 19 -3.50 3.12 -3.56
C ALA A 19 -4.82 3.36 -2.84
N VAL A 20 -5.92 2.92 -3.45
CA VAL A 20 -7.23 2.88 -2.80
C VAL A 20 -7.36 1.54 -2.09
N PHE A 21 -7.52 1.56 -0.76
CA PHE A 21 -7.66 0.39 0.08
C PHE A 21 -9.04 0.36 0.72
N LYS A 22 -9.83 -0.67 0.41
CA LYS A 22 -11.21 -0.84 0.90
C LYS A 22 -12.08 0.43 0.73
N GLY A 23 -11.86 1.17 -0.36
CA GLY A 23 -12.59 2.40 -0.69
C GLY A 23 -12.05 3.70 -0.08
N SER A 24 -10.99 3.63 0.74
CA SER A 24 -10.31 4.80 1.31
C SER A 24 -8.94 5.02 0.66
N LEU A 25 -8.44 6.25 0.69
CA LEU A 25 -7.08 6.54 0.25
C LEU A 25 -6.09 5.96 1.27
N ALA A 26 -5.10 5.20 0.79
CA ALA A 26 -4.11 4.55 1.64
C ALA A 26 -2.69 4.69 1.11
N VAL A 27 -1.73 4.79 2.02
CA VAL A 27 -0.29 4.71 1.75
C VAL A 27 0.24 3.43 2.36
N PHE A 28 0.94 2.66 1.54
CA PHE A 28 1.69 1.48 1.92
C PHE A 28 3.16 1.88 2.01
N ILE A 29 3.77 1.65 3.17
CA ILE A 29 5.18 1.96 3.43
C ILE A 29 5.88 0.65 3.73
N TYR A 30 6.94 0.37 3.00
CA TYR A 30 7.76 -0.82 3.19
C TYR A 30 9.05 -0.44 3.89
N THR A 31 9.31 -1.05 5.03
CA THR A 31 10.53 -0.87 5.82
C THR A 31 11.33 -2.16 5.83
N ASP A 32 12.64 -2.05 5.65
CA ASP A 32 13.61 -3.13 5.76
C ASP A 32 14.52 -2.82 6.94
N ASP A 33 14.25 -3.47 8.07
CA ASP A 33 15.21 -3.54 9.16
C ASP A 33 16.05 -4.80 8.94
N LEU A 34 17.34 -4.77 9.27
CA LEU A 34 18.40 -5.73 8.87
C LEU A 34 18.06 -7.24 8.98
N SER A 35 17.00 -7.61 9.69
CA SER A 35 16.46 -8.96 9.80
C SER A 35 14.98 -9.14 9.41
N ASP A 36 14.18 -8.08 9.27
CA ASP A 36 12.72 -8.16 9.12
C ASP A 36 12.18 -7.04 8.23
N VAL A 37 11.32 -7.41 7.29
CA VAL A 37 10.63 -6.46 6.42
C VAL A 37 9.21 -6.28 6.89
N PHE A 38 8.74 -5.04 6.98
CA PHE A 38 7.36 -4.72 7.35
C PHE A 38 6.66 -3.90 6.28
N CYS A 39 5.34 -4.08 6.20
CA CYS A 39 4.45 -3.21 5.47
C CYS A 39 3.52 -2.49 6.44
N HIS A 40 3.67 -1.18 6.50
CA HIS A 40 2.80 -0.29 7.25
C HIS A 40 1.73 0.25 6.31
N ILE A 41 0.46 0.09 6.68
CA ILE A 41 -0.69 0.57 5.91
C ILE A 41 -1.32 1.72 6.67
N TRP A 42 -1.18 2.90 6.09
CA TRP A 42 -1.82 4.12 6.56
C TRP A 42 -3.06 4.39 5.73
N VAL A 43 -4.17 4.71 6.38
CA VAL A 43 -5.44 5.04 5.73
C VAL A 43 -5.86 6.44 6.13
N MET A 44 -6.29 7.23 5.16
CA MET A 44 -6.87 8.55 5.39
C MET A 44 -8.36 8.37 5.69
N GLU A 45 -8.76 8.60 6.94
CA GLU A 45 -10.17 8.47 7.36
C GLU A 45 -11.04 9.57 6.75
N GLU A 46 -10.51 10.79 6.61
CA GLU A 46 -11.21 11.92 6.02
C GLU A 46 -10.42 12.49 4.84
N TYR A 47 -10.99 12.35 3.64
CA TYR A 47 -10.32 12.75 2.41
C TYR A 47 -9.97 14.25 2.41
N GLY A 48 -8.67 14.55 2.29
CA GLY A 48 -8.14 15.91 2.25
C GLY A 48 -7.73 16.50 3.60
N VAL A 49 -7.92 15.77 4.71
CA VAL A 49 -7.47 16.17 6.05
C VAL A 49 -6.21 15.38 6.40
N ALA A 50 -5.05 16.03 6.48
CA ALA A 50 -3.78 15.35 6.74
C ALA A 50 -3.71 14.70 8.13
N GLU A 51 -4.34 15.30 9.12
CA GLU A 51 -4.36 14.78 10.48
C GLU A 51 -5.25 13.54 10.62
N SER A 52 -6.00 13.17 9.58
CA SER A 52 -6.87 11.99 9.55
C SER A 52 -6.15 10.71 9.09
N TRP A 53 -4.86 10.80 8.78
CA TRP A 53 -4.04 9.61 8.50
C TRP A 53 -3.88 8.78 9.78
N ILE A 54 -4.25 7.50 9.69
CA ILE A 54 -4.12 6.52 10.77
C ILE A 54 -3.39 5.29 10.25
N GLU A 55 -2.38 4.84 10.99
CA GLU A 55 -1.79 3.52 10.78
C GLU A 55 -2.80 2.46 11.21
N LYS A 56 -3.36 1.73 10.24
CA LYS A 56 -4.33 0.67 10.53
C LYS A 56 -3.67 -0.69 10.73
N TYR A 57 -2.61 -0.97 9.97
CA TYR A 57 -2.00 -2.29 9.95
C TYR A 57 -0.47 -2.19 9.86
N MET A 58 0.18 -3.10 10.57
CA MET A 58 1.60 -3.38 10.46
C MET A 58 1.75 -4.89 10.21
N VAL A 59 2.19 -5.24 9.00
CA VAL A 59 2.22 -6.62 8.51
C VAL A 59 3.68 -7.05 8.30
N PRO A 60 4.17 -8.09 8.99
CA PRO A 60 5.50 -8.64 8.70
C PRO A 60 5.49 -9.36 7.35
N MET A 61 6.49 -9.06 6.52
CA MET A 61 6.71 -9.60 5.19
C MET A 61 7.73 -10.76 5.26
N ILE A 62 7.58 -11.77 4.39
CA ILE A 62 8.50 -12.91 4.37
C ILE A 62 9.77 -12.52 3.60
N LEU A 63 10.93 -12.66 4.26
CA LEU A 63 12.29 -12.25 3.85
C LEU A 63 12.82 -12.76 2.50
N ASN A 64 12.07 -13.60 1.79
CA ASN A 64 12.52 -14.26 0.57
C ASN A 64 11.74 -13.80 -0.67
N SER A 65 10.91 -12.76 -0.53
CA SER A 65 10.18 -12.15 -1.63
C SER A 65 11.01 -11.01 -2.21
N HIS A 66 11.22 -10.97 -3.53
CA HIS A 66 11.69 -9.74 -4.16
C HIS A 66 10.60 -8.68 -3.90
N PHE A 67 10.91 -7.70 -3.06
CA PHE A 67 9.98 -6.78 -2.39
C PHE A 67 9.33 -5.75 -3.31
N TYR A 68 8.79 -6.20 -4.43
CA TYR A 68 7.86 -5.43 -5.24
C TYR A 68 6.47 -5.83 -4.77
N CYS A 69 5.93 -5.13 -3.77
CA CYS A 69 4.49 -5.23 -3.56
C CYS A 69 3.78 -4.67 -4.78
N ASN A 70 2.73 -5.39 -5.18
CA ASN A 70 2.07 -5.18 -6.48
C ASN A 70 0.69 -4.50 -6.30
N GLY A 71 0.49 -3.83 -5.17
CA GLY A 71 -0.78 -3.24 -4.76
C GLY A 71 -1.61 -4.15 -3.85
N CYS A 72 -2.92 -3.90 -3.83
CA CYS A 72 -3.90 -4.63 -3.02
C CYS A 72 -5.12 -5.03 -3.85
N THR A 73 -5.84 -6.06 -3.40
CA THR A 73 -7.13 -6.45 -4.00
C THR A 73 -8.24 -5.48 -3.57
N ASP A 74 -9.36 -5.50 -4.29
CA ASP A 74 -10.56 -4.73 -3.91
C ASP A 74 -11.08 -5.11 -2.50
N ASN A 75 -10.78 -6.33 -2.03
CA ASN A 75 -11.12 -6.80 -0.69
C ASN A 75 -10.14 -6.30 0.39
N GLY A 76 -9.09 -5.58 0.00
CA GLY A 76 -8.03 -5.09 0.88
C GLY A 76 -7.05 -6.17 1.32
N GLU A 77 -6.83 -7.19 0.49
CA GLU A 77 -5.71 -8.13 0.69
C GLU A 77 -4.46 -7.59 0.00
N LEU A 78 -3.31 -7.68 0.65
CA LEU A 78 -2.02 -7.32 0.08
C LEU A 78 -1.55 -8.37 -0.92
N LEU A 79 -1.04 -7.96 -2.07
CA LEU A 79 -0.47 -8.86 -3.07
C LEU A 79 1.07 -8.80 -3.05
N ILE A 80 1.70 -9.95 -2.80
CA ILE A 80 3.15 -10.08 -2.62
C ILE A 80 3.70 -11.12 -3.60
N LYS A 81 4.63 -10.71 -4.47
CA LYS A 81 5.36 -11.65 -5.32
C LYS A 81 6.47 -12.33 -4.53
N THR A 82 6.38 -13.65 -4.39
CA THR A 82 7.41 -14.49 -3.78
C THR A 82 8.22 -15.22 -4.84
N ALA A 83 9.34 -15.84 -4.47
CA ALA A 83 10.13 -16.68 -5.39
C ALA A 83 9.34 -17.86 -5.98
N THR A 84 8.27 -18.29 -5.33
CA THR A 84 7.44 -19.44 -5.73
C THR A 84 6.10 -19.05 -6.36
N GLY A 85 5.80 -17.76 -6.51
CA GLY A 85 4.53 -17.27 -7.05
C GLY A 85 3.92 -16.13 -6.24
N LEU A 86 2.68 -15.77 -6.53
CA LEU A 86 1.98 -14.67 -5.87
C LEU A 86 1.24 -15.15 -4.60
N VAL A 87 1.32 -14.37 -3.53
CA VAL A 87 0.60 -14.63 -2.27
C VAL A 87 -0.30 -13.43 -1.98
N SER A 88 -1.56 -13.69 -1.62
CA SER A 88 -2.42 -12.68 -1.00
C SER A 88 -2.34 -12.80 0.52
N ILE A 89 -2.23 -11.66 1.21
CA ILE A 89 -2.25 -11.60 2.67
C ILE A 89 -3.37 -10.68 3.11
N ASP A 90 -4.27 -11.19 3.93
CA ASP A 90 -5.21 -10.33 4.63
C ASP A 90 -4.48 -9.60 5.77
N PRO A 91 -4.37 -8.27 5.77
CA PRO A 91 -3.70 -7.53 6.82
C PRO A 91 -4.39 -7.63 8.18
N GLU A 92 -5.70 -7.94 8.23
CA GLU A 92 -6.45 -8.11 9.48
C GLU A 92 -6.18 -9.47 10.12
N SER A 93 -6.44 -10.55 9.39
CA SER A 93 -6.29 -11.91 9.93
C SER A 93 -4.87 -12.47 9.82
N ARG A 94 -3.99 -11.82 9.04
CA ARG A 94 -2.66 -12.32 8.64
C ARG A 94 -2.70 -13.66 7.93
N ASN A 95 -3.87 -14.08 7.46
CA ASN A 95 -4.03 -15.29 6.68
C ASN A 95 -3.38 -15.08 5.31
N GLN A 96 -2.63 -16.09 4.89
CA GLN A 96 -1.94 -16.09 3.61
C GLN A 96 -2.60 -17.09 2.68
N ASN A 97 -2.83 -16.70 1.44
CA ASN A 97 -3.31 -17.58 0.40
C ASN A 97 -2.35 -17.56 -0.78
N ILE A 98 -1.83 -18.74 -1.14
CA ILE A 98 -0.97 -18.88 -2.30
C ILE A 98 -1.86 -18.84 -3.53
N LEU A 99 -1.72 -17.80 -4.33
CA LEU A 99 -2.43 -17.67 -5.59
C LEU A 99 -1.69 -18.51 -6.63
N ALA A 100 -2.44 -19.30 -7.40
CA ALA A 100 -1.92 -20.17 -8.46
C ALA A 100 -1.51 -19.38 -9.72
N ILE A 101 -0.84 -18.24 -9.54
CA ILE A 101 -0.32 -17.40 -10.61
C ILE A 101 1.20 -17.57 -10.60
N GLU A 102 1.69 -18.33 -11.57
CA GLU A 102 3.13 -18.49 -11.81
C GLU A 102 3.65 -17.29 -12.63
N ASP A 103 4.71 -16.67 -12.11
CA ASP A 103 5.57 -15.71 -12.84
C ASP A 103 4.86 -14.49 -13.48
N ALA A 104 4.03 -13.79 -12.70
CA ALA A 104 3.50 -12.49 -13.12
C ALA A 104 4.58 -11.40 -13.04
N ASP A 105 5.06 -10.89 -14.18
CA ASP A 105 5.79 -9.63 -14.25
C ASP A 105 4.78 -8.48 -14.14
N TRP A 106 4.45 -8.11 -12.91
CA TRP A 106 3.53 -7.04 -12.63
C TRP A 106 4.26 -5.70 -12.67
N VAL A 107 3.92 -4.87 -13.66
CA VAL A 107 4.24 -3.45 -13.65
C VAL A 107 3.41 -2.83 -12.54
N GLY A 108 4.07 -2.35 -11.46
CA GLY A 108 3.41 -1.77 -10.29
C GLY A 108 2.21 -0.90 -10.68
N CYS A 109 1.10 -1.06 -9.96
CA CYS A 109 -0.12 -0.30 -10.21
C CYS A 109 0.14 1.18 -9.93
N THR A 110 0.65 1.92 -10.91
CA THR A 110 0.48 3.37 -10.92
C THR A 110 -0.99 3.61 -11.20
N ALA A 111 -1.80 3.60 -10.14
CA ALA A 111 -3.16 4.12 -10.21
C ALA A 111 -3.05 5.50 -10.85
N ASN A 112 -3.65 5.62 -12.04
CA ASN A 112 -3.56 6.79 -12.89
C ASN A 112 -3.83 8.04 -12.06
N SER A 113 -2.97 9.06 -12.28
CA SER A 113 -3.14 10.40 -11.74
C SER A 113 -4.59 10.83 -11.94
N MET A 114 -5.36 10.89 -10.84
CA MET A 114 -6.74 11.33 -10.89
C MET A 114 -6.69 12.83 -11.11
N GLU A 115 -6.92 13.25 -12.35
CA GLU A 115 -6.93 14.65 -12.75
C GLU A 115 -7.92 15.42 -11.86
N SER A 116 -7.42 16.51 -11.27
CA SER A 116 -8.18 17.38 -10.38
C SER A 116 -9.37 17.96 -11.14
N LEU A 117 -10.60 17.65 -10.72
CA LEU A 117 -11.79 18.40 -11.13
C LEU A 117 -11.78 19.75 -10.41
N ILE A 118 -11.08 20.71 -11.00
CA ILE A 118 -11.22 22.12 -10.63
C ILE A 118 -12.61 22.55 -11.12
N LEU A 119 -13.55 22.75 -10.21
CA LEU A 119 -14.77 23.48 -10.52
C LEU A 119 -14.37 24.93 -10.79
N LEU A 120 -14.28 25.30 -12.07
CA LEU A 120 -14.30 26.70 -12.47
C LEU A 120 -15.70 27.23 -12.17
N ASP A 121 -15.90 27.79 -10.99
CA ASP A 121 -17.01 28.71 -10.75
C ASP A 121 -16.73 29.98 -11.57
N GLY A 122 -17.15 29.93 -12.84
CA GLY A 122 -17.18 31.06 -13.73
C GLY A 122 -18.38 31.92 -13.39
N GLY A 123 -18.23 32.75 -12.35
CA GLY A 123 -19.23 33.74 -12.00
C GLY A 123 -19.59 34.66 -13.16
N LYS A 124 -20.89 34.83 -13.39
CA LYS A 124 -21.51 36.15 -13.56
C LYS A 124 -23.01 36.12 -13.30
#